data_AF-A0A8D2DEF9-F1
#
_entry.id   AF-A0A8D2DEF9-F1
#
_cell.length_a   1.000
_cell.length_b   1.000
_cell.length_c   1.000
_cell.angle_alpha   90.00
_cell.angle_beta   90.00
_cell.angle_gamma   90.00
#
_symmetry.space_group_name_H-M   'P 1'
#
loop_
_entity.id
_entity.type
_entity.pdbx_description
1 polymer ?
#
loop_
_entity_poly.entity_id
_entity_poly.type
_entity_poly.pdbx_seq_one_letter_code
_entity_poly.pdbx_strand_id
1 'polypeptide(L)'
;DTDHDITGQGILFPKGLYSPESISQAENTSNVRDDDIFIITYPKSGTTWMIEILSLILKNGDPSWIRSVPIWERAPWCETVISAFTLQDQTSPRLLSSHLPIQLFPKAFFSTKAKVIYLSRNPRDVVVSFYHYSKIARQLKDPGTPDQFLENFLKGEGEGRMKGDPGAGERRPAEG
;
A
#
# COMPACT_ATOMS: atom_id res chain seq x y z
N ASP A 1 -21.73 8.52 0.76
CA ASP A 1 -21.35 8.30 -0.65
C ASP A 1 -19.99 7.59 -0.67
N THR A 2 -20.03 6.27 -0.61
CA THR A 2 -18.93 5.33 -0.31
C THR A 2 -18.38 4.65 -1.57
N ASP A 3 -18.61 5.22 -2.75
CA ASP A 3 -18.57 4.49 -4.02
C ASP A 3 -17.15 4.25 -4.61
N HIS A 4 -16.10 4.66 -3.89
CA HIS A 4 -14.74 4.78 -4.44
C HIS A 4 -13.62 4.13 -3.62
N ASP A 5 -13.93 3.61 -2.43
CA ASP A 5 -12.98 2.98 -1.52
C ASP A 5 -13.44 1.53 -1.28
N ILE A 6 -12.49 0.60 -1.12
CA ILE A 6 -12.81 -0.77 -0.73
C ILE A 6 -12.62 -0.91 0.77
N THR A 7 -13.62 -1.48 1.44
CA THR A 7 -13.56 -1.72 2.88
C THR A 7 -13.07 -3.15 3.16
N GLY A 8 -11.89 -3.29 3.74
CA GLY A 8 -11.38 -4.56 4.29
C GLY A 8 -11.45 -4.52 5.82
N GLN A 9 -12.34 -5.30 6.45
CA GLN A 9 -12.54 -5.30 7.91
C GLN A 9 -12.65 -3.89 8.56
N GLY A 10 -13.29 -2.94 7.87
CA GLY A 10 -13.46 -1.56 8.35
C GLY A 10 -12.34 -0.58 7.96
N ILE A 11 -11.33 -1.02 7.21
CA ILE A 11 -10.20 -0.18 6.72
C ILE A 11 -10.41 0.18 5.25
N LEU A 12 -10.10 1.43 4.90
CA LEU A 12 -10.28 1.97 3.55
C LEU A 12 -9.03 1.74 2.69
N PHE A 13 -9.22 1.20 1.49
CA PHE A 13 -8.16 0.98 0.51
C PHE A 13 -8.45 1.73 -0.81
N PRO A 14 -7.44 2.38 -1.43
CA PRO A 14 -7.55 2.97 -2.76
C PRO A 14 -7.99 1.97 -3.85
N LYS A 15 -9.16 2.20 -4.45
CA LYS A 15 -9.69 1.34 -5.52
C LYS A 15 -8.75 1.29 -6.73
N GLY A 16 -8.59 0.11 -7.33
CA GLY A 16 -7.76 -0.09 -8.52
C GLY A 16 -6.33 -0.56 -8.21
N LEU A 17 -5.70 -0.10 -7.12
CA LEU A 17 -4.49 -0.75 -6.61
C LEU A 17 -4.81 -2.00 -5.80
N TYR A 18 -5.95 -1.96 -5.09
CA TYR A 18 -6.46 -3.01 -4.23
C TYR A 18 -7.84 -3.46 -4.71
N SER A 19 -8.17 -4.71 -4.41
CA SER A 19 -9.49 -5.33 -4.52
C SER A 19 -9.80 -6.12 -3.23
N PRO A 20 -11.07 -6.35 -2.86
CA PRO A 20 -11.41 -7.23 -1.74
C PRO A 20 -10.74 -8.61 -1.85
N GLU A 21 -10.65 -9.14 -3.07
CA GLU A 21 -10.01 -10.42 -3.37
C GLU A 21 -8.51 -10.36 -3.13
N SER A 22 -7.81 -9.31 -3.57
CA SER A 22 -6.36 -9.17 -3.33
C SER A 22 -6.01 -9.04 -1.85
N ILE A 23 -6.84 -8.32 -1.07
CA ILE A 23 -6.67 -8.18 0.38
C ILE A 23 -6.92 -9.53 1.07
N SER A 24 -8.01 -10.22 0.69
CA SER A 24 -8.34 -11.55 1.21
C SER A 24 -7.27 -12.59 0.86
N GLN A 25 -6.72 -12.53 -0.35
CA GLN A 25 -5.63 -13.42 -0.77
C GLN A 25 -4.36 -13.12 0.01
N ALA A 26 -4.01 -11.86 0.26
CA ALA A 26 -2.89 -11.51 1.11
C ALA A 26 -3.08 -12.03 2.55
N GLU A 27 -4.26 -11.82 3.16
CA GLU A 27 -4.55 -12.29 4.52
C GLU A 27 -4.49 -13.83 4.64
N ASN A 28 -5.01 -14.55 3.63
CA ASN A 28 -5.22 -15.99 3.70
C ASN A 28 -4.20 -16.82 2.89
N THR A 29 -3.15 -16.20 2.34
CA THR A 29 -2.10 -16.92 1.61
C THR A 29 -1.36 -17.90 2.52
N SER A 30 -1.08 -19.10 2.00
CA SER A 30 -0.16 -20.06 2.61
C SER A 30 1.28 -19.92 2.09
N ASN A 31 1.51 -19.06 1.10
CA ASN A 31 2.81 -18.88 0.44
C ASN A 31 3.67 -17.83 1.18
N VAL A 32 3.96 -18.10 2.46
CA VAL A 32 4.98 -17.39 3.24
C VAL A 32 6.12 -18.37 3.52
N ARG A 33 7.35 -17.98 3.16
CA ARG A 33 8.55 -18.83 3.22
C ARG A 33 9.42 -18.41 4.39
N ASP A 34 10.15 -19.36 4.95
CA ASP A 34 11.05 -19.11 6.10
C ASP A 34 12.14 -18.07 5.82
N ASP A 35 12.48 -17.84 4.56
CA ASP A 35 13.50 -16.89 4.12
C ASP A 35 12.94 -15.58 3.54
N ASP A 36 11.63 -15.36 3.61
CA ASP A 36 11.01 -14.09 3.23
C ASP A 36 11.42 -12.96 4.18
N ILE A 37 11.54 -11.76 3.62
CA ILE A 37 11.80 -10.52 4.35
C ILE A 37 10.69 -9.53 4.02
N PHE A 38 9.90 -9.15 5.03
CA PHE A 38 8.82 -8.19 4.92
C PHE A 38 9.25 -6.82 5.45
N ILE A 39 8.99 -5.78 4.66
CA ILE A 39 9.03 -4.38 5.08
C ILE A 39 7.60 -3.96 5.39
N ILE A 40 7.30 -3.70 6.66
CA ILE A 40 5.97 -3.28 7.09
C ILE A 40 6.04 -1.85 7.57
N THR A 41 5.22 -0.98 6.99
CA THR A 41 5.18 0.43 7.39
C THR A 41 3.77 0.97 7.29
N TYR A 42 3.43 2.00 8.06
CA TYR A 42 2.32 2.88 7.68
C TYR A 42 2.71 3.65 6.39
N PRO A 43 1.80 3.95 5.46
CA PRO A 43 2.12 4.71 4.25
C PRO A 43 2.90 6.01 4.57
N LYS A 44 3.85 6.36 3.69
CA LYS A 44 4.69 7.58 3.83
C LYS A 44 5.69 7.59 5.00
N SER A 45 5.87 6.46 5.68
CA SER A 45 6.84 6.30 6.77
C SER A 45 8.28 6.01 6.30
N GLY A 46 8.54 5.98 4.98
CA GLY A 46 9.88 5.76 4.42
C GLY A 46 10.11 4.38 3.80
N THR A 47 9.05 3.66 3.41
CA THR A 47 9.09 2.34 2.76
C THR A 47 10.07 2.29 1.59
N THR A 48 10.01 3.29 0.69
CA THR A 48 10.93 3.43 -0.45
C THR A 48 12.40 3.39 -0.03
N TRP A 49 12.75 4.10 1.04
CA TRP A 49 14.13 4.14 1.51
C TRP A 49 14.58 2.80 2.07
N MET A 50 13.71 2.13 2.84
CA MET A 50 13.99 0.80 3.37
C MET A 50 14.16 -0.24 2.25
N ILE A 51 13.33 -0.17 1.20
CA ILE A 51 13.46 -1.04 0.03
C ILE A 51 14.82 -0.86 -0.64
N GLU A 52 15.29 0.38 -0.85
CA GLU A 52 16.61 0.65 -1.44
C GLU A 52 17.75 0.10 -0.59
N ILE A 53 17.73 0.37 0.72
CA ILE A 53 18.77 -0.11 1.65
C ILE A 53 18.86 -1.64 1.61
N LEU A 54 17.72 -2.32 1.75
CA LEU A 54 17.69 -3.79 1.77
C LEU A 54 18.04 -4.38 0.41
N SER A 55 17.65 -3.74 -0.69
CA SER A 55 18.03 -4.19 -2.05
C SER A 55 19.56 -4.17 -2.23
N LEU A 56 20.23 -3.12 -1.74
CA LEU A 56 21.69 -3.02 -1.78
C LEU A 56 22.35 -4.04 -0.84
N ILE A 57 21.82 -4.24 0.37
CA ILE A 57 22.34 -5.27 1.30
C ILE A 57 22.25 -6.67 0.67
N LEU A 58 21.11 -7.03 0.07
CA LEU A 58 20.91 -8.33 -0.58
C LEU A 58 21.82 -8.56 -1.79
N LYS A 59 22.34 -7.49 -2.40
CA LYS A 59 23.26 -7.54 -3.54
C LYS A 59 24.69 -7.13 -3.17
N ASN A 60 25.04 -7.18 -1.88
CA ASN A 60 26.39 -6.85 -1.39
C ASN A 60 26.90 -5.48 -1.88
N GLY A 61 26.01 -4.50 -1.97
CA GLY A 61 26.30 -3.14 -2.44
C GLY A 61 26.31 -2.95 -3.96
N ASP A 62 26.08 -4.00 -4.77
CA ASP A 62 25.98 -3.85 -6.22
C ASP A 62 24.68 -3.11 -6.61
N PRO A 63 24.78 -1.93 -7.26
CA PRO A 63 23.61 -1.15 -7.64
C PRO A 63 22.92 -1.64 -8.93
N SER A 64 23.42 -2.68 -9.60
CA SER A 64 22.88 -3.18 -10.87
C SER A 64 21.37 -3.44 -10.79
N TRP A 65 20.92 -4.10 -9.72
CA TRP A 65 19.51 -4.45 -9.50
C TRP A 65 18.63 -3.22 -9.26
N ILE A 66 19.04 -2.29 -8.39
CA ILE A 66 18.23 -1.09 -8.08
C ILE A 66 18.13 -0.11 -9.26
N ARG A 67 19.11 -0.14 -10.17
CA ARG A 67 19.14 0.69 -11.38
C ARG A 67 18.35 0.10 -12.56
N SER A 68 18.14 -1.20 -12.57
CA SER A 68 17.51 -1.92 -13.69
C SER A 68 16.09 -2.36 -13.41
N VAL A 69 15.74 -2.63 -12.16
CA VAL A 69 14.43 -3.17 -11.76
C VAL A 69 13.68 -2.13 -10.92
N PRO A 70 12.42 -1.81 -11.28
CA PRO A 70 11.65 -0.82 -10.54
C PRO A 70 11.33 -1.31 -9.12
N ILE A 71 11.09 -0.35 -8.23
CA ILE A 71 10.99 -0.60 -6.79
C ILE A 71 9.86 -1.56 -6.40
N TRP A 72 8.72 -1.47 -7.10
CA TRP A 72 7.55 -2.31 -6.86
C TRP A 72 7.73 -3.76 -7.34
N GLU A 73 8.71 -4.03 -8.22
CA GLU A 73 9.09 -5.40 -8.61
C GLU A 73 10.14 -6.00 -7.67
N ARG A 74 11.02 -5.15 -7.11
CA ARG A 74 12.02 -5.58 -6.12
C ARG A 74 11.43 -5.91 -4.77
N ALA A 75 10.42 -5.15 -4.34
CA ALA A 75 9.73 -5.34 -3.07
C ALA A 75 8.21 -5.14 -3.19
N PRO A 76 7.50 -6.05 -3.89
CA PRO A 76 6.07 -5.93 -4.16
C PRO A 76 5.23 -5.83 -2.88
N TRP A 77 4.14 -5.06 -2.95
CA TRP A 77 3.15 -4.93 -1.88
C TRP A 77 2.16 -6.09 -1.92
N CYS A 78 2.16 -6.92 -0.89
CA CYS A 78 1.45 -8.20 -0.84
C CYS A 78 -0.06 -8.07 -1.12
N GLU A 79 -0.66 -6.98 -0.65
CA GLU A 79 -2.08 -6.67 -0.75
C GLU A 79 -2.53 -6.15 -2.13
N THR A 80 -1.62 -5.86 -3.06
CA THR A 80 -1.98 -5.28 -4.37
C THR A 80 -2.53 -6.32 -5.33
N VAL A 81 -3.42 -5.88 -6.24
CA VAL A 81 -3.99 -6.72 -7.30
C VAL A 81 -2.90 -7.38 -8.15
N ILE A 82 -1.80 -6.67 -8.43
CA ILE A 82 -0.68 -7.23 -9.23
C ILE A 82 0.00 -8.38 -8.47
N SER A 83 0.26 -8.19 -7.18
CA SER A 83 0.99 -9.18 -6.37
C SER A 83 0.21 -10.47 -6.16
N ALA A 84 -1.11 -10.40 -6.20
CA ALA A 84 -1.99 -11.57 -6.22
C ALA A 84 -1.66 -12.55 -7.36
N PHE A 85 -1.10 -12.08 -8.48
CA PHE A 85 -0.75 -12.90 -9.63
C PHE A 85 0.75 -13.19 -9.76
N THR A 86 1.64 -12.37 -9.20
CA THR A 86 3.08 -12.44 -9.49
C THR A 86 3.95 -13.03 -8.37
N LEU A 87 3.47 -13.06 -7.11
CA LEU A 87 4.29 -13.45 -5.97
C LEU A 87 4.67 -14.94 -5.93
N GLN A 88 3.91 -15.80 -6.61
CA GLN A 88 4.16 -17.25 -6.61
C GLN A 88 5.45 -17.61 -7.34
N ASP A 89 5.76 -16.90 -8.43
CA ASP A 89 6.88 -17.20 -9.32
C ASP A 89 8.21 -16.56 -8.88
N GLN A 90 8.21 -15.73 -7.84
CA GLN A 90 9.42 -15.08 -7.35
C GLN A 90 10.37 -16.08 -6.67
N THR A 91 11.65 -15.98 -7.02
CA THR A 91 12.73 -16.78 -6.40
C THR A 91 13.06 -16.26 -5.00
N SER A 92 13.47 -17.20 -4.14
CA SER A 92 13.92 -16.91 -2.78
C SER A 92 15.37 -16.41 -2.75
N PRO A 93 15.76 -15.52 -1.81
CA PRO A 93 14.92 -14.89 -0.81
C PRO A 93 14.07 -13.76 -1.40
N ARG A 94 12.80 -13.67 -1.00
CA ARG A 94 11.89 -12.60 -1.45
C ARG A 94 11.97 -11.41 -0.49
N LEU A 95 12.15 -10.22 -1.06
CA LEU A 95 11.91 -8.96 -0.37
C LEU A 95 10.49 -8.53 -0.69
N LEU A 96 9.66 -8.30 0.33
CA LEU A 96 8.23 -8.01 0.20
C LEU A 96 7.89 -6.76 1.01
N SER A 97 6.84 -6.04 0.62
CA SER A 97 6.33 -4.87 1.34
C SER A 97 4.88 -5.08 1.77
N SER A 98 4.45 -4.39 2.83
CA SER A 98 3.03 -4.28 3.16
C SER A 98 2.73 -3.03 3.99
N HIS A 99 1.54 -2.48 3.76
CA HIS A 99 0.88 -1.46 4.58
C HIS A 99 -0.29 -2.03 5.39
N LEU A 100 -0.54 -3.33 5.32
CA LEU A 100 -1.65 -3.94 6.03
C LEU A 100 -1.45 -3.82 7.55
N PRO A 101 -2.51 -3.47 8.29
CA PRO A 101 -2.50 -3.62 9.73
C PRO A 101 -2.50 -5.10 10.10
N ILE A 102 -2.02 -5.40 11.31
CA ILE A 102 -1.69 -6.77 11.73
C ILE A 102 -2.85 -7.76 11.60
N GLN A 103 -4.10 -7.32 11.78
CA GLN A 103 -5.30 -8.16 11.65
C GLN A 103 -5.61 -8.60 10.21
N LEU A 104 -5.02 -7.94 9.20
CA LEU A 104 -5.14 -8.30 7.79
C LEU A 104 -3.86 -8.93 7.23
N PHE A 105 -2.78 -8.99 8.00
CA PHE A 105 -1.50 -9.52 7.56
C PHE A 105 -1.57 -11.05 7.32
N PRO A 106 -0.76 -11.65 6.41
CA PRO A 106 -0.81 -13.08 6.10
C PRO A 106 -0.79 -13.97 7.35
N LYS A 107 -1.86 -14.73 7.59
CA LYS A 107 -1.99 -15.61 8.77
C LYS A 107 -0.86 -16.64 8.85
N ALA A 108 -0.40 -17.13 7.69
CA ALA A 108 0.69 -18.08 7.60
C ALA A 108 2.00 -17.54 8.18
N PHE A 109 2.24 -16.22 8.15
CA PHE A 109 3.46 -15.60 8.68
C PHE A 109 3.75 -16.04 10.13
N PHE A 110 2.72 -16.05 10.98
CA PHE A 110 2.85 -16.38 12.41
C PHE A 110 3.28 -17.82 12.69
N SER A 111 3.32 -18.68 11.66
CA SER A 111 3.81 -20.07 11.74
C SER A 111 5.14 -20.31 11.01
N THR A 112 5.80 -19.25 10.51
CA THR A 112 7.05 -19.31 9.73
C THR A 112 8.22 -18.64 10.44
N LYS A 113 9.42 -18.77 9.89
CA LYS A 113 10.64 -18.05 10.33
C LYS A 113 10.93 -16.79 9.50
N ALA A 114 9.99 -16.37 8.66
CA ALA A 114 10.09 -15.13 7.88
C ALA A 114 10.40 -13.94 8.79
N LYS A 115 11.11 -12.96 8.25
CA LYS A 115 11.56 -11.78 9.02
C LYS A 115 10.71 -10.58 8.68
N VAL A 116 10.44 -9.74 9.67
CA VAL A 116 9.77 -8.44 9.50
C VAL A 116 10.71 -7.33 9.94
N ILE A 117 10.80 -6.28 9.12
CA ILE A 117 11.37 -4.99 9.46
C ILE A 117 10.21 -4.00 9.47
N TYR A 118 9.79 -3.63 10.68
CA TYR A 118 8.76 -2.62 10.87
C TYR A 118 9.40 -1.23 10.96
N LEU A 119 8.98 -0.30 10.11
CA LEU A 119 9.45 1.09 10.13
C LEU A 119 8.31 2.03 10.51
N SER A 120 8.52 2.79 11.59
CA SER A 120 7.66 3.89 12.00
C SER A 120 8.34 5.24 11.75
N ARG A 121 7.51 6.27 11.56
CA ARG A 121 7.93 7.67 11.42
C ARG A 121 7.05 8.54 12.30
N ASN A 122 7.57 9.68 12.75
CA ASN A 122 6.78 10.66 13.50
C ASN A 122 5.48 10.99 12.71
N PRO A 123 4.30 10.79 13.31
CA PRO A 123 3.03 10.95 12.60
C PRO A 123 2.81 12.37 12.08
N ARG A 124 3.44 13.38 12.70
CA ARG A 124 3.41 14.78 12.22
C ARG A 124 4.11 14.94 10.87
N ASP A 125 5.21 14.22 10.65
CA ASP A 125 5.91 14.25 9.36
C ASP A 125 5.19 13.39 8.32
N VAL A 126 4.58 12.28 8.77
CA VAL A 126 3.77 11.40 7.92
C VAL A 126 2.60 12.18 7.33
N VAL A 127 1.81 12.89 8.15
CA VAL A 127 0.62 13.63 7.64
C VAL A 127 1.01 14.70 6.63
N VAL A 128 2.10 15.44 6.85
CA VAL A 128 2.59 16.43 5.88
C VAL A 128 3.05 15.76 4.59
N SER A 129 3.82 14.67 4.70
CA SER A 129 4.28 13.92 3.52
C SER A 129 3.10 13.33 2.72
N PHE A 130 2.08 12.84 3.41
CA PHE A 130 0.88 12.28 2.80
C PHE A 130 0.08 13.37 2.11
N TYR A 131 -0.15 14.52 2.76
CA TYR A 131 -0.85 15.66 2.16
C TYR A 131 -0.25 16.06 0.80
N HIS A 132 1.07 16.23 0.72
CA HIS A 132 1.72 16.58 -0.55
C HIS A 132 1.68 15.44 -1.57
N TYR A 133 1.81 14.19 -1.14
CA TYR A 133 1.74 13.05 -2.03
C TYR A 133 0.34 12.88 -2.66
N SER A 134 -0.72 13.10 -1.90
CA SER A 134 -2.10 13.01 -2.39
C SER A 134 -2.41 13.99 -3.52
N LYS A 135 -1.70 15.12 -3.60
CA LYS A 135 -1.86 16.09 -4.70
C LYS A 135 -1.32 15.58 -6.05
N ILE A 136 -0.37 14.65 -6.03
CA ILE A 136 0.29 14.14 -7.24
C ILE A 136 -0.08 12.69 -7.56
N ALA A 137 -0.56 11.94 -6.56
CA ALA A 137 -0.93 10.55 -6.68
C ALA A 137 -2.30 10.43 -7.38
N ARG A 138 -2.31 9.92 -8.62
CA ARG A 138 -3.54 9.77 -9.42
C ARG A 138 -4.58 8.83 -8.79
N GLN A 139 -4.12 7.91 -7.95
CA GLN A 139 -4.93 6.95 -7.22
C GLN A 139 -5.52 7.51 -5.92
N LEU A 140 -5.30 8.78 -5.58
CA LEU A 140 -5.84 9.41 -4.39
C LEU A 140 -6.72 10.61 -4.77
N LYS A 141 -7.67 10.99 -3.90
CA LYS A 141 -8.44 12.23 -3.99
C LYS A 141 -7.49 13.38 -3.70
N ASP A 142 -7.86 14.51 -4.25
CA ASP A 142 -7.30 15.77 -3.79
C ASP A 142 -7.49 15.88 -2.26
N PRO A 143 -6.42 16.20 -1.52
CA PRO A 143 -6.47 16.22 -0.06
C PRO A 143 -7.28 17.39 0.52
N GLY A 144 -7.69 18.36 -0.30
CA GLY A 144 -8.39 19.56 0.16
C GLY A 144 -7.51 20.50 0.98
N THR A 145 -8.10 21.15 1.98
CA THR A 145 -7.36 22.06 2.85
C THR A 145 -6.50 21.28 3.86
N PRO A 146 -5.37 21.86 4.32
CA PRO A 146 -4.53 21.22 5.33
C PRO A 146 -5.28 20.81 6.61
N ASP A 147 -6.18 21.67 7.10
CA ASP A 147 -6.94 21.40 8.33
C ASP A 147 -7.90 20.21 8.17
N GLN A 148 -8.63 20.15 7.05
CA GLN A 148 -9.52 19.04 6.74
C GLN A 148 -8.74 17.73 6.58
N PHE A 149 -7.58 17.78 5.91
CA PHE A 149 -6.73 16.61 5.74
C PHE A 149 -6.19 16.11 7.09
N LEU A 150 -5.74 17.03 7.96
CA LEU A 150 -5.27 16.70 9.31
C LEU A 150 -6.40 16.08 10.15
N GLU A 151 -7.60 16.65 10.12
CA GLU A 151 -8.75 16.10 10.84
C GLU A 151 -9.10 14.69 10.38
N ASN A 152 -9.15 14.45 9.05
CA ASN A 152 -9.38 13.12 8.49
C ASN A 152 -8.27 12.14 8.88
N PHE A 153 -7.00 12.59 8.86
CA PHE A 153 -5.86 11.77 9.28
C PHE A 153 -5.97 11.34 10.75
N LEU A 154 -6.33 12.25 11.66
CA LEU A 154 -6.51 11.95 13.08
C LEU A 154 -7.69 11.00 13.36
N LYS A 155 -8.71 11.01 12.50
CA LYS A 155 -9.85 10.07 12.55
C LYS A 155 -9.55 8.71 11.92
N GLY A 156 -8.40 8.55 11.24
CA GLY A 156 -8.08 7.34 10.47
C GLY A 156 -8.78 7.25 9.12
N GLU A 157 -9.33 8.36 8.61
CA GLU A 157 -10.05 8.45 7.33
C GLU A 157 -9.19 9.03 6.18
N GLY A 158 -7.92 9.34 6.45
CA GLY A 158 -6.99 9.93 5.48
C GLY A 158 -6.47 8.94 4.42
N GLU A 159 -6.66 7.65 4.63
CA GLU A 159 -6.30 6.59 3.69
C GLU A 159 -7.49 6.33 2.76
N GLY A 160 -7.36 6.60 1.46
CA GLY A 160 -8.15 5.87 0.47
C GLY A 160 -9.13 6.64 -0.39
N ARG A 161 -9.60 7.84 -0.02
CA ARG A 161 -10.59 8.55 -0.84
C ARG A 161 -10.06 8.70 -2.29
N MET A 162 -10.75 8.21 -3.36
CA MET A 162 -10.37 8.38 -4.80
C MET A 162 -11.20 9.38 -5.66
N LYS A 163 -10.57 10.11 -6.61
CA LYS A 163 -11.21 11.18 -7.44
C LYS A 163 -12.32 10.62 -8.35
N GLY A 164 -13.52 11.21 -8.28
CA GLY A 164 -14.61 10.93 -9.22
C GLY A 164 -14.32 11.47 -10.63
N ASP A 165 -14.74 10.72 -11.64
CA ASP A 165 -14.70 11.08 -13.05
C ASP A 165 -15.53 12.36 -13.32
N PRO A 166 -15.00 13.42 -13.97
CA PRO A 166 -15.76 14.64 -14.25
C PRO A 166 -16.77 14.47 -15.41
N GLY A 167 -17.40 13.30 -15.54
CA GLY A 167 -18.23 12.91 -16.69
C GLY A 167 -19.74 12.75 -16.42
N ALA A 168 -20.21 12.80 -15.16
CA ALA A 168 -21.64 12.68 -14.86
C ALA A 168 -22.28 14.06 -14.70
N GLY A 169 -22.44 14.77 -15.82
CA GLY A 169 -23.25 15.98 -15.89
C GLY A 169 -24.71 15.70 -15.52
N GLU A 170 -25.29 16.63 -14.76
CA GLU A 170 -26.72 16.75 -14.47
C GLU A 170 -27.60 16.37 -15.68
N ARG A 171 -28.26 15.21 -15.59
CA ARG A 171 -29.49 15.00 -16.35
C ARG A 171 -30.59 15.76 -15.62
N ARG A 172 -30.95 16.92 -16.17
CA ARG A 172 -32.17 17.65 -15.79
C ARG A 172 -33.37 16.70 -15.95
N PRO A 173 -34.33 16.69 -15.01
CA PRO A 173 -35.58 15.99 -15.21
C PRO A 173 -36.36 16.66 -16.35
N ALA A 174 -36.93 15.84 -17.23
CA ALA A 174 -37.88 16.31 -18.22
C ALA A 174 -39.16 16.77 -17.50
N GLU A 175 -39.49 18.04 -17.65
CA GLU A 175 -40.83 18.56 -17.33
C GLU A 175 -41.72 18.45 -18.57
N GLY A 176 -42.94 17.96 -18.36
CA GLY A 176 -44.18 18.38 -19.05
C GLY A 176 -44.30 18.13 -20.55
#